data_AF-A0A367LV28-F1
#
_entry.id   AF-A0A367LV28-F1
#
_cell.length_a   1.000
_cell.length_b   1.000
_cell.length_c   1.000
_cell.angle_alpha   90.00
_cell.angle_beta   90.00
_cell.angle_gamma   90.00
#
_symmetry.space_group_name_H-M   'P 1'
#
loop_
_entity.id
_entity.type
_entity.pdbx_description
1 polymer ?
#
loop_
_entity_poly.entity_id
_entity_poly.type
_entity_poly.pdbx_seq_one_letter_code
_entity_poly.pdbx_strand_id
1 'polypeptide(L)'
;LVRQVTRSARSDMLDVANLRPLLKDKDVLALQRIASDLPIDDQVLDYAVRLARTTRNWPGLALGAGPRASIALVRCGRARALLRGGEFVVPAAITGCALAV
;
A
#
# COMPACT_ATOMS: atom_id res chain seq x y z
N LEU A 1 -28.71 -13.26 13.22
CA LEU A 1 -27.34 -13.15 12.67
C LEU A 1 -27.31 -12.53 11.26
N VAL A 2 -27.77 -13.21 10.19
CA VAL A 2 -27.69 -12.65 8.81
C VAL A 2 -28.39 -11.29 8.64
N ARG A 3 -29.62 -11.12 9.18
CA ARG A 3 -30.35 -9.83 9.14
C ARG A 3 -29.68 -8.69 9.93
N GLN A 4 -28.85 -9.02 10.91
CA GLN A 4 -28.17 -8.04 11.78
C GLN A 4 -26.95 -7.46 11.07
N VAL A 5 -26.27 -8.29 10.28
CA VAL A 5 -25.12 -7.90 9.44
C VAL A 5 -25.55 -7.15 8.16
N THR A 6 -26.72 -7.46 7.60
CA THR A 6 -27.20 -6.84 6.34
C THR A 6 -28.00 -5.55 6.52
N ARG A 7 -28.51 -5.26 7.73
CA ARG A 7 -29.30 -4.04 8.00
C ARG A 7 -28.56 -2.98 8.81
N SER A 8 -27.37 -3.28 9.32
CA SER A 8 -26.70 -2.31 10.18
C SER A 8 -26.10 -1.18 9.35
N ALA A 9 -26.74 -0.02 9.39
CA ALA A 9 -26.17 1.27 8.99
C ALA A 9 -25.09 1.75 9.99
N ARG A 10 -24.73 0.93 10.98
CA ARG A 10 -23.74 1.24 12.01
C ARG A 10 -22.60 0.23 11.96
N SER A 11 -21.39 0.76 12.04
CA SER A 11 -20.19 0.01 12.37
C SER A 11 -20.37 -0.53 13.80
N ASP A 12 -21.00 -1.71 13.95
CA ASP A 12 -21.63 -2.19 15.19
C ASP A 12 -20.67 -2.62 16.33
N MET A 13 -19.44 -2.10 16.39
CA MET A 13 -18.52 -2.37 17.51
C MET A 13 -17.71 -1.16 18.00
N LEU A 14 -17.82 0.00 17.36
CA LEU A 14 -17.00 1.18 17.68
C LEU A 14 -17.91 2.39 17.94
N ASP A 15 -17.91 2.91 19.17
CA ASP A 15 -18.54 4.19 19.47
C ASP A 15 -17.71 5.32 18.87
N VAL A 16 -18.16 5.81 17.71
CA VAL A 16 -17.49 6.88 16.95
C VAL A 16 -18.08 8.27 17.24
N ALA A 17 -19.07 8.39 18.13
CA ALA A 17 -19.79 9.65 18.36
C ALA A 17 -18.88 10.77 18.88
N ASN A 18 -17.84 10.41 19.65
CA ASN A 18 -16.89 11.35 20.25
C ASN A 18 -15.58 11.50 19.46
N LEU A 19 -15.47 10.88 18.28
CA LEU A 19 -14.26 11.01 17.46
C LEU A 19 -14.28 12.30 16.66
N ARG A 20 -13.17 13.04 16.70
CA ARG A 20 -12.97 14.19 15.81
C ARG A 20 -12.65 13.69 14.40
N PRO A 21 -13.46 14.03 13.38
CA PRO A 21 -13.14 13.68 12.01
C PRO A 21 -11.91 14.47 11.53
N LEU A 22 -10.87 13.77 11.08
CA LEU A 22 -9.66 14.38 10.52
C LEU A 22 -9.68 14.46 8.99
N LEU A 23 -10.35 13.50 8.34
CA LEU A 23 -10.46 13.37 6.89
C LEU A 23 -11.89 12.96 6.52
N LYS A 24 -12.32 13.37 5.33
CA LYS A 24 -13.53 12.91 4.66
C LYS A 24 -13.18 11.90 3.57
N ASP A 25 -14.19 11.20 3.07
CA ASP A 25 -14.11 10.26 1.95
C ASP A 25 -13.36 10.82 0.72
N LYS A 26 -13.69 12.06 0.34
CA LYS A 26 -13.03 12.76 -0.78
C LYS A 26 -11.53 12.99 -0.55
N ASP A 27 -11.11 13.16 0.71
CA ASP A 27 -9.73 13.42 1.05
C ASP A 27 -8.89 12.15 0.85
N VAL A 28 -9.47 10.97 1.12
CA VAL A 28 -8.84 9.67 0.83
C VAL A 28 -8.60 9.50 -0.67
N LEU A 29 -9.59 9.82 -1.51
CA LEU A 29 -9.45 9.75 -2.96
C LEU A 29 -8.39 10.75 -3.46
N ALA A 30 -8.33 11.94 -2.88
CA ALA A 30 -7.30 12.92 -3.20
C ALA A 30 -5.90 12.40 -2.83
N LEU A 31 -5.72 11.85 -1.62
CA LEU A 31 -4.46 11.27 -1.17
C LEU A 31 -4.01 10.08 -2.04
N GLN A 32 -4.95 9.24 -2.50
CA GLN A 32 -4.63 8.15 -3.43
C GLN A 32 -4.08 8.65 -4.77
N ARG A 33 -4.62 9.77 -5.29
CA ARG A 33 -4.12 10.41 -6.51
C ARG A 33 -2.75 11.04 -6.30
N ILE A 34 -2.57 11.78 -5.20
CA ILE A 34 -1.26 12.36 -4.85
C ILE A 34 -0.21 11.25 -4.71
N ALA A 35 -0.55 10.15 -4.03
CA ALA A 35 0.33 9.01 -3.93
C ALA A 35 0.60 8.38 -5.30
N SER A 36 -0.40 8.23 -6.18
CA SER A 36 -0.17 7.64 -7.51
C SER A 36 0.76 8.47 -8.38
N ASP A 37 0.76 9.79 -8.21
CA ASP A 37 1.51 10.73 -9.04
C ASP A 37 2.90 11.05 -8.47
N LEU A 38 3.24 10.52 -7.28
CA LEU A 38 4.53 10.75 -6.65
C LEU A 38 5.67 10.26 -7.56
N PRO A 39 6.63 11.13 -7.91
CA PRO A 39 7.76 10.81 -8.78
C PRO A 39 8.55 9.58 -8.31
N ILE A 40 8.93 8.74 -9.26
CA ILE A 40 9.79 7.57 -9.05
C ILE A 40 10.76 7.49 -10.21
N ASP A 41 12.03 7.28 -9.87
CA ASP A 41 13.08 7.03 -10.85
C ASP A 41 13.00 5.60 -11.40
N ASP A 42 13.33 5.42 -12.68
CA ASP A 42 13.29 4.12 -13.36
C ASP A 42 14.15 3.08 -12.64
N GLN A 43 15.27 3.46 -12.03
CA GLN A 43 16.13 2.54 -11.28
C GLN A 43 15.42 1.97 -10.04
N VAL A 44 14.56 2.75 -9.39
CA VAL A 44 13.78 2.32 -8.21
C VAL A 44 12.63 1.42 -8.65
N LEU A 45 12.01 1.72 -9.79
CA LEU A 45 10.98 0.88 -10.39
C LEU A 45 11.56 -0.48 -10.81
N ASP A 46 12.69 -0.48 -11.50
CA ASP A 46 13.43 -1.68 -11.87
C ASP A 46 13.87 -2.47 -10.65
N TYR A 47 14.28 -1.79 -9.58
CA TYR A 47 14.60 -2.44 -8.31
C TYR A 47 13.40 -3.21 -7.75
N ALA A 48 12.20 -2.61 -7.72
CA ALA A 48 10.98 -3.28 -7.26
C ALA A 48 10.62 -4.50 -8.14
N VAL A 49 10.80 -4.39 -9.46
CA VAL A 49 10.60 -5.50 -10.40
C VAL A 49 11.60 -6.62 -10.17
N ARG A 50 12.89 -6.29 -10.02
CA ARG A 50 13.95 -7.28 -9.74
C ARG A 50 13.67 -8.01 -8.43
N LEU A 51 13.34 -7.27 -7.37
CA LEU A 51 13.01 -7.85 -6.07
C LEU A 51 11.89 -8.89 -6.17
N ALA A 52 10.77 -8.53 -6.82
CA ALA A 52 9.66 -9.46 -7.02
C ALA A 52 10.05 -10.67 -7.87
N ARG A 53 10.84 -10.47 -8.95
CA ARG A 53 11.30 -11.57 -9.82
C ARG A 53 12.23 -12.55 -9.10
N THR A 54 13.14 -12.06 -8.26
CA THR A 54 14.08 -12.90 -7.52
C THR A 54 13.37 -13.94 -6.66
N THR A 55 12.20 -13.62 -6.11
CA THR A 55 11.41 -14.56 -5.29
C THR A 55 10.96 -15.82 -6.05
N ARG A 56 10.93 -15.82 -7.39
CA ARG A 56 10.53 -16.98 -8.21
C ARG A 56 11.59 -18.05 -8.34
N ASN A 57 12.85 -17.65 -8.25
CA ASN A 57 14.00 -18.54 -8.39
C ASN A 57 14.68 -18.77 -7.04
N TRP A 58 14.07 -18.28 -5.95
CA TRP A 58 14.65 -18.39 -4.61
C TRP A 58 14.41 -19.80 -4.05
N PRO A 59 15.46 -20.57 -3.71
CA PRO A 59 15.30 -21.96 -3.26
C PRO A 59 14.44 -22.12 -2.00
N GLY A 60 14.33 -21.07 -1.16
CA GLY A 60 13.55 -21.08 0.07
C GLY A 60 12.04 -20.81 -0.11
N LEU A 61 11.55 -20.62 -1.34
CA LEU A 61 10.14 -20.33 -1.61
C LEU A 61 9.55 -21.38 -2.57
N ALA A 62 8.48 -22.04 -2.15
CA ALA A 62 7.75 -22.98 -3.01
C ALA A 62 7.02 -22.28 -4.18
N LEU A 63 6.64 -21.01 -4.00
CA LEU A 63 5.99 -20.20 -5.01
C LEU A 63 6.43 -18.73 -4.87
N GLY A 64 7.05 -18.20 -5.91
CA GLY A 64 7.44 -16.79 -5.96
C GLY A 64 6.30 -15.84 -6.32
N ALA A 65 6.60 -14.54 -6.20
CA ALA A 65 5.64 -13.48 -6.41
C ALA A 65 5.26 -13.28 -7.89
N GLY A 66 3.96 -13.12 -8.17
CA GLY A 66 3.43 -12.84 -9.51
C GLY A 66 3.71 -11.40 -9.99
N PRO A 67 3.41 -11.06 -11.27
CA PRO A 67 3.60 -9.71 -11.81
C PRO A 67 2.89 -8.60 -11.02
N ARG A 68 1.77 -8.93 -10.36
CA ARG A 68 1.04 -8.00 -9.49
C ARG A 68 1.82 -7.57 -8.25
N ALA A 69 2.84 -8.32 -7.84
CA ALA A 69 3.64 -7.99 -6.66
C ALA A 69 4.53 -6.77 -6.87
N SER A 70 5.18 -6.62 -8.04
CA SER A 70 5.96 -5.41 -8.34
C SER A 70 5.07 -4.18 -8.42
N ILE A 71 3.88 -4.29 -9.02
CA ILE A 71 2.88 -3.21 -9.06
C ILE A 71 2.46 -2.80 -7.65
N ALA A 72 2.19 -3.79 -6.77
CA ALA A 72 1.83 -3.53 -5.38
C ALA A 72 3.00 -2.86 -4.62
N LEU A 73 4.23 -3.34 -4.79
CA LEU A 73 5.42 -2.76 -4.15
C LEU A 73 5.61 -1.30 -4.54
N VAL A 74 5.47 -0.94 -5.82
CA VAL A 74 5.60 0.46 -6.27
C VAL A 74 4.48 1.33 -5.68
N ARG A 75 3.22 0.85 -5.71
CA ARG A 75 2.08 1.58 -5.12
C ARG A 75 2.26 1.80 -3.62
N CYS A 76 2.65 0.77 -2.89
CA CYS A 76 2.92 0.86 -1.45
C CYS A 76 4.12 1.75 -1.16
N GLY A 77 5.19 1.67 -1.97
CA GLY A 77 6.37 2.53 -1.85
C GLY A 77 6.03 4.01 -2.03
N ARG A 78 5.21 4.35 -3.04
CA ARG A 78 4.69 5.71 -3.24
C ARG A 78 3.88 6.20 -2.04
N ALA A 79 2.91 5.40 -1.58
CA ALA A 79 2.11 5.75 -0.41
C ALA A 79 2.97 5.93 0.85
N ARG A 80 3.97 5.06 1.05
CA ARG A 80 4.90 5.13 2.19
C ARG A 80 5.79 6.37 2.14
N ALA A 81 6.29 6.73 0.95
CA ALA A 81 7.08 7.95 0.77
C ALA A 81 6.23 9.19 1.09
N LEU A 82 5.01 9.27 0.54
CA LEU A 82 4.07 10.35 0.82
C LEU A 82 3.75 10.49 2.31
N LEU A 83 3.42 9.38 2.99
CA LEU A 83 3.11 9.37 4.42
C LEU A 83 4.29 9.79 5.31
N ARG A 84 5.52 9.71 4.79
CA ARG A 84 6.74 10.17 5.46
C ARG A 84 7.11 11.61 5.11
N GLY A 85 6.26 12.31 4.35
CA GLY A 85 6.53 13.67 3.88
C GLY A 85 7.57 13.73 2.76
N GLY A 86 7.84 12.61 2.08
CA GLY A 86 8.75 12.55 0.94
C GLY A 86 8.09 13.03 -0.35
N GLU A 87 8.88 13.71 -1.19
CA GLU A 87 8.43 14.24 -2.48
C GLU A 87 8.68 13.28 -3.65
N PHE A 88 9.45 12.22 -3.44
CA PHE A 88 9.76 11.19 -4.42
C PHE A 88 10.03 9.84 -3.73
N VAL A 89 9.97 8.76 -4.51
CA VAL A 89 10.19 7.41 -4.00
C VAL A 89 11.68 7.08 -3.97
N VAL A 90 12.18 6.74 -2.79
CA VAL A 90 13.54 6.20 -2.58
C VAL A 90 13.51 4.67 -2.43
N PRO A 91 14.62 3.94 -2.69
CA PRO A 91 14.67 2.49 -2.52
C PRO A 91 14.21 2.00 -1.14
N ALA A 92 14.49 2.76 -0.07
CA ALA A 92 14.05 2.45 1.30
C ALA A 92 12.52 2.43 1.47
N ALA A 93 11.77 3.15 0.63
CA ALA A 93 10.31 3.07 0.62
C ALA A 93 9.82 1.74 0.04
N ILE A 94 10.53 1.17 -0.94
CA ILE A 94 10.23 -0.16 -1.50
C ILE A 94 10.54 -1.25 -0.48
N THR A 95 11.75 -1.25 0.10
CA THR A 95 12.15 -2.26 1.09
C THR A 95 11.31 -2.19 2.36
N GLY A 96 10.90 -0.99 2.77
CA GLY A 96 9.99 -0.82 3.90
C GLY A 96 8.58 -1.42 3.69
N CYS A 97 8.24 -1.82 2.46
CA CYS A 97 7.02 -2.52 2.11
C CYS A 97 7.25 -4.01 1.79
N ALA A 98 8.49 -4.48 1.79
CA ALA A 98 8.90 -5.85 1.52
C ALA A 98 9.54 -6.45 2.79
N LEU A 99 8.70 -6.85 3.74
CA LEU A 99 9.16 -7.42 5.00
C LEU A 99 9.99 -8.69 4.75
N ALA A 100 11.07 -8.83 5.51
CA ALA A 100 11.87 -10.04 5.51
C ALA A 100 11.06 -11.21 6.11
N VAL A 101 11.29 -12.40 5.57
CA VAL A 101 10.74 -13.68 6.03
C VAL A 101 11.88 -14.51 6.58
#